data_AF-A0A0L6VXV1-F1
#
_entry.id   AF-A0A0L6VXV1-F1
#
_cell.length_a   1.000
_cell.length_b   1.000
_cell.length_c   1.000
_cell.angle_alpha   90.00
_cell.angle_beta   90.00
_cell.angle_gamma   90.00
#
_symmetry.space_group_name_H-M   'P 1'
#
loop_
_entity.id
_entity.type
_entity.pdbx_description
1 polymer ?
#
loop_
_entity_poly.entity_id
_entity_poly.type
_entity_poly.pdbx_seq_one_letter_code
_entity_poly.pdbx_strand_id
1 'polypeptide(L)'
;MKYSPGAPRRLTPEQEKELALIIEHQLPVDVGFEAKYNWTLAIIAELIQQKWGPTYTLRGTSDILHRLGLSYTKPTYTLANADEEKQKEFVEITFPEVKKNW
;
A
#
# COMPACT_ATOMS: atom_id res chain seq x y z
N MET A 1 -30.51 -18.90 3.25
CA MET A 1 -30.39 -17.95 2.12
C MET A 1 -29.27 -18.43 1.21
N LYS A 2 -29.55 -18.70 -0.08
CA LYS A 2 -28.50 -18.92 -1.08
C LYS A 2 -28.06 -17.54 -1.57
N TYR A 3 -26.89 -17.09 -1.16
CA TYR A 3 -26.29 -15.87 -1.70
C TYR A 3 -25.84 -16.15 -3.15
N SER A 4 -26.07 -15.20 -4.05
CA SER A 4 -25.47 -15.27 -5.38
C SER A 4 -23.94 -15.27 -5.23
N PRO A 5 -23.22 -16.14 -5.95
CA PRO A 5 -21.76 -16.05 -5.99
C PRO A 5 -21.42 -14.65 -6.51
N GLY A 6 -20.53 -13.94 -5.81
CA GLY A 6 -20.07 -12.62 -6.23
C GLY A 6 -19.40 -12.66 -7.62
N ALA A 7 -18.92 -11.51 -8.08
CA ALA A 7 -18.22 -11.44 -9.36
C ALA A 7 -17.06 -12.47 -9.40
N PRO A 8 -16.91 -13.22 -10.51
CA PRO A 8 -15.85 -14.20 -10.65
C PRO A 8 -14.48 -13.52 -10.59
N ARG A 9 -13.48 -14.25 -10.09
CA ARG A 9 -12.09 -13.77 -10.09
C ARG A 9 -11.62 -13.61 -11.53
N ARG A 10 -10.95 -12.49 -11.84
CA ARG A 10 -10.37 -12.26 -13.17
C ARG A 10 -8.95 -12.85 -13.29
N LEU A 11 -8.28 -13.10 -12.17
CA LEU A 11 -7.02 -13.83 -12.10
C LEU A 11 -7.28 -15.29 -11.69
N THR A 12 -6.55 -16.22 -12.29
CA THR A 12 -6.56 -17.63 -11.88
C THR A 12 -5.77 -17.81 -10.57
N PRO A 13 -5.98 -18.90 -9.81
CA PRO A 13 -5.20 -19.18 -8.61
C PRO A 13 -3.69 -19.22 -8.84
N GLU A 14 -3.26 -19.71 -10.01
CA GLU A 14 -1.85 -19.77 -10.40
C GLU A 14 -1.27 -18.37 -10.63
N GLN A 15 -2.04 -17.50 -11.29
CA GLN A 15 -1.66 -16.09 -11.50
C GLN A 15 -1.62 -15.32 -10.18
N GLU A 16 -2.58 -15.56 -9.29
CA GLU A 16 -2.62 -15.01 -7.93
C GLU A 16 -1.38 -15.43 -7.12
N LYS A 17 -0.95 -16.69 -7.23
CA LYS A 17 0.27 -17.20 -6.58
C LYS A 17 1.55 -16.61 -7.18
N GLU A 18 1.62 -16.51 -8.51
CA GLU A 18 2.75 -15.90 -9.20
C GLU A 18 2.90 -14.42 -8.84
N LEU A 19 1.79 -13.68 -8.78
CA LEU A 19 1.77 -12.29 -8.34
C LEU A 19 2.37 -12.12 -6.94
N ALA A 20 1.98 -12.99 -5.99
CA ALA A 20 2.52 -12.95 -4.64
C ALA A 20 4.04 -13.15 -4.62
N LEU A 21 4.55 -14.14 -5.36
CA LEU A 21 5.99 -14.41 -5.46
C LEU A 21 6.77 -13.24 -6.08
N ILE A 22 6.21 -12.56 -7.07
CA ILE A 22 6.82 -11.37 -7.67
C ILE A 22 6.91 -10.25 -6.62
N ILE A 23 5.81 -9.95 -5.93
CA ILE A 23 5.78 -8.86 -4.94
C ILE A 23 6.72 -9.14 -3.76
N GLU A 24 6.84 -10.40 -3.35
CA GLU A 24 7.67 -10.81 -2.21
C GLU A 24 9.17 -10.81 -2.52
N HIS A 25 9.56 -11.22 -3.73
CA HIS A 25 10.97 -11.49 -4.06
C HIS A 25 11.61 -10.51 -5.05
N GLN A 26 10.83 -9.65 -5.69
CA GLN A 26 11.32 -8.73 -6.71
C GLN A 26 10.90 -7.29 -6.40
N LEU A 27 11.65 -6.35 -6.96
CA LEU A 27 11.33 -4.94 -6.98
C LEU A 27 10.61 -4.59 -8.30
N PRO A 28 9.86 -3.48 -8.36
CA PRO A 28 9.27 -3.04 -9.61
C PRO A 28 10.29 -2.88 -10.76
N VAL A 29 11.50 -2.41 -10.44
CA VAL A 29 12.61 -2.29 -11.42
C VAL A 29 13.01 -3.62 -12.04
N ASP A 30 12.92 -4.73 -11.28
CA ASP A 30 13.28 -6.07 -11.77
C ASP A 30 12.26 -6.61 -12.78
N VAL A 31 11.04 -6.06 -12.79
CA VAL A 31 9.95 -6.46 -13.69
C VAL A 31 9.57 -5.38 -14.70
N GLY A 32 10.46 -4.42 -14.96
CA GLY A 32 10.32 -3.45 -16.06
C GLY A 32 9.78 -2.06 -15.66
N PHE A 33 9.57 -1.78 -14.37
CA PHE A 33 9.24 -0.42 -13.90
C PHE A 33 10.50 0.36 -13.57
N GLU A 34 11.12 0.96 -14.58
CA GLU A 34 12.33 1.75 -14.43
C GLU A 34 12.17 2.87 -13.38
N ALA A 35 13.22 3.08 -12.59
CA ALA A 35 13.27 4.07 -11.50
C ALA A 35 12.16 3.92 -10.42
N LYS A 36 11.49 2.76 -10.32
CA LYS A 36 10.54 2.44 -9.24
C LYS A 36 11.11 1.32 -8.36
N TYR A 37 11.25 1.61 -7.07
CA TYR A 37 11.83 0.68 -6.10
C TYR A 37 10.84 0.22 -5.02
N ASN A 38 9.63 0.78 -4.99
CA ASN A 38 8.61 0.44 -4.02
C ASN A 38 7.34 0.01 -4.73
N TRP A 39 6.74 -1.09 -4.27
CA TRP A 39 5.44 -1.54 -4.74
C TRP A 39 4.35 -0.55 -4.33
N THR A 40 3.61 -0.06 -5.31
CA THR A 40 2.39 0.72 -5.09
C THR A 40 1.22 0.01 -5.75
N LEU A 41 -0.01 0.29 -5.30
CA LEU A 41 -1.21 -0.28 -5.92
C LEU A 41 -1.29 0.02 -7.42
N ALA A 42 -0.83 1.19 -7.86
CA ALA A 42 -0.82 1.56 -9.28
C ALA A 42 0.15 0.70 -10.09
N ILE A 43 1.38 0.51 -9.59
CA ILE A 43 2.40 -0.34 -10.22
C ILE A 43 1.90 -1.80 -10.29
N ILE A 44 1.29 -2.30 -9.22
CA ILE A 44 0.77 -3.68 -9.19
C ILE A 44 -0.39 -3.84 -10.18
N ALA A 45 -1.30 -2.87 -10.28
CA ALA A 45 -2.39 -2.90 -11.25
C ALA A 45 -1.85 -2.91 -12.69
N GLU A 46 -0.81 -2.11 -12.97
CA GLU A 46 -0.15 -2.07 -14.27
C GLU A 46 0.59 -3.38 -14.58
N LEU A 47 1.29 -3.96 -13.59
CA LEU A 47 1.93 -5.27 -13.73
C LEU A 47 0.92 -6.35 -14.11
N ILE A 48 -0.22 -6.39 -13.41
CA ILE A 48 -1.29 -7.34 -13.68
C ILE A 48 -1.82 -7.17 -15.11
N GLN A 49 -2.02 -5.92 -15.55
CA GLN A 49 -2.48 -5.62 -16.90
C GLN A 49 -1.45 -6.06 -17.94
N GLN A 50 -0.17 -5.75 -17.76
CA GLN A 50 0.91 -6.08 -18.70
C GLN A 50 1.11 -7.60 -18.81
N LYS A 51 1.02 -8.33 -17.69
CA LYS A 51 1.36 -9.76 -17.65
C LYS A 51 0.19 -10.68 -18.00
N TRP A 52 -1.04 -10.33 -17.62
CA TRP A 52 -2.21 -11.20 -17.81
C TRP A 52 -3.38 -10.56 -18.55
N GLY A 53 -3.43 -9.21 -18.64
CA GLY A 53 -4.44 -8.47 -19.41
C GLY A 53 -5.53 -7.75 -18.61
N PRO A 54 -6.10 -8.31 -17.52
CA PRO A 54 -7.15 -7.62 -16.76
C PRO A 54 -6.68 -6.29 -16.16
N THR A 55 -7.47 -5.23 -16.39
CA THR A 55 -7.29 -3.96 -15.69
C THR A 55 -8.04 -3.97 -14.36
N TYR A 56 -7.42 -3.42 -13.32
CA TYR A 56 -8.01 -3.26 -12.01
C TYR A 56 -8.01 -1.80 -11.56
N THR A 57 -9.02 -1.44 -10.76
CA THR A 57 -8.98 -0.19 -10.00
C THR A 57 -8.00 -0.32 -8.84
N LEU A 58 -7.55 0.79 -8.25
CA LEU A 58 -6.68 0.74 -7.06
C LEU A 58 -7.34 -0.02 -5.91
N ARG A 59 -8.65 0.17 -5.71
CA ARG A 59 -9.43 -0.59 -4.72
C ARG A 59 -9.46 -2.08 -5.03
N GLY A 60 -9.76 -2.46 -6.28
CA GLY A 60 -9.76 -3.86 -6.68
C GLY A 60 -8.39 -4.51 -6.52
N THR A 61 -7.31 -3.76 -6.78
CA THR A 61 -5.94 -4.22 -6.56
C THR A 61 -5.66 -4.43 -5.08
N SER A 62 -6.08 -3.49 -4.22
CA SER A 62 -6.00 -3.65 -2.76
C SER A 62 -6.77 -4.89 -2.28
N ASP A 63 -7.95 -5.16 -2.84
CA ASP A 63 -8.76 -6.33 -2.49
C ASP A 63 -8.11 -7.65 -2.94
N ILE A 64 -7.36 -7.65 -4.05
CA ILE A 64 -6.53 -8.80 -4.46
C ILE A 64 -5.44 -9.04 -3.42
N LEU A 65 -4.64 -8.01 -3.11
CA LEU A 65 -3.51 -8.14 -2.18
C LEU A 65 -3.96 -8.62 -0.80
N HIS A 66 -5.07 -8.06 -0.28
CA HIS A 66 -5.65 -8.50 0.98
C HIS A 66 -6.02 -9.99 0.96
N ARG A 67 -6.57 -10.50 -0.15
CA ARG A 67 -6.87 -11.93 -0.31
C ARG A 67 -5.62 -12.81 -0.40
N LEU A 68 -4.51 -12.27 -0.88
CA LEU A 68 -3.20 -12.94 -0.90
C LEU A 68 -2.46 -12.87 0.44
N GLY A 69 -3.05 -12.24 1.47
CA GLY A 69 -2.39 -12.03 2.76
C GLY A 69 -1.35 -10.92 2.75
N LEU A 70 -1.23 -10.18 1.63
CA LEU A 70 -0.30 -9.06 1.50
C LEU A 70 -0.96 -7.80 2.05
N SER A 71 -0.32 -7.20 3.06
CA SER A 71 -0.73 -5.92 3.63
C SER A 71 0.28 -4.86 3.26
N TYR A 72 -0.21 -3.64 2.98
CA TYR A 72 0.68 -2.50 2.77
C TYR A 72 0.98 -1.83 4.11
N THR A 73 2.25 -1.53 4.34
CA THR A 73 2.66 -0.63 5.42
C THR A 73 2.60 0.80 4.91
N LYS A 74 1.87 1.65 5.62
CA LYS A 74 2.02 3.09 5.42
C LYS A 74 3.36 3.48 6.04
N PRO A 75 4.23 4.23 5.34
CA PRO A 75 5.35 4.86 6.02
C PRO A 75 4.76 5.81 7.05
N THR A 76 4.75 5.38 8.31
CA THR A 76 4.47 6.30 9.42
C THR A 76 5.70 7.16 9.55
N TYR A 77 5.54 8.47 9.38
CA TYR A 77 6.62 9.42 9.51
C TYR A 77 6.97 9.57 11.00
N THR A 78 7.64 8.57 11.57
CA THR A 78 8.31 8.72 12.85
C THR A 78 9.53 9.58 12.57
N LEU A 79 9.45 10.86 12.90
CA LEU A 79 10.60 11.76 12.85
C LEU A 79 11.72 11.11 13.67
N ALA A 80 12.84 10.75 13.04
CA ALA A 80 13.97 10.12 13.73
C ALA A 80 14.52 11.01 14.87
N ASN A 81 14.29 12.31 14.80
CA ASN A 81 14.67 13.31 15.80
C ASN A 81 13.51 13.75 16.70
N ALA A 82 12.37 13.05 16.67
CA ALA A 82 11.27 13.34 17.58
C ALA A 82 11.71 13.03 19.01
N ASP A 83 11.65 14.06 19.85
CA ASP A 83 11.93 14.00 21.28
C ASP A 83 10.60 14.13 22.03
N GLU A 84 10.20 13.06 22.73
CA GLU A 84 8.92 13.01 23.43
C GLU A 84 8.79 14.09 24.52
N GLU A 85 9.89 14.48 25.15
CA GLU A 85 9.87 15.51 26.19
C GLU A 85 9.63 16.90 25.57
N LYS A 86 10.29 17.21 24.45
CA LYS A 86 10.08 18.47 23.72
C LYS A 86 8.68 18.57 23.13
N GLN A 87 8.10 17.44 22.72
CA GLN A 87 6.71 17.42 22.25
C GLN A 87 5.73 17.74 23.39
N LYS A 88 5.94 17.17 24.58
CA LYS A 88 5.12 17.50 25.76
C LYS A 88 5.28 18.95 26.16
N GLU A 89 6.50 19.46 26.24
CA GLU A 89 6.79 20.87 26.54
C GLU A 89 6.09 21.82 25.56
N PHE A 90 6.15 21.51 24.26
CA PHE A 90 5.46 22.30 23.25
C PHE A 90 3.95 22.29 23.43
N VAL A 91 3.33 21.12 23.68
CA VAL A 91 1.87 20.99 23.84
C VAL A 91 1.37 21.69 25.11
N GLU A 92 2.10 21.56 26.22
CA GLU A 92 1.66 22.05 27.52
C GLU A 92 2.00 23.53 27.75
N ILE A 93 3.13 24.01 27.22
CA ILE A 93 3.66 25.34 27.52
C ILE A 93 3.63 26.23 26.28
N THR A 94 4.40 25.87 25.24
CA THR A 94 4.65 26.75 24.10
C THR A 94 3.38 27.02 23.29
N PHE A 95 2.58 25.99 23.03
CA PHE A 95 1.39 26.11 22.18
C PHE A 95 0.28 26.97 22.80
N PRO A 96 -0.08 26.82 24.10
CA PRO A 96 -1.00 27.73 24.77
C PRO A 96 -0.53 29.19 24.81
N GLU A 97 0.78 29.44 25.00
CA GLU A 97 1.34 30.80 25.02
C GLU A 97 1.29 31.46 23.64
N VAL A 98 1.70 30.75 22.59
CA VAL A 98 1.64 31.24 21.21
C VAL A 98 0.19 31.50 20.80
N LYS A 99 -0.76 30.64 21.19
CA LYS A 99 -2.19 30.80 20.90
C LYS A 99 -2.83 31.99 21.60
N LYS A 100 -2.35 32.41 22.77
CA LYS A 100 -2.86 33.60 23.49
C LYS A 100 -2.40 34.91 22.84
N ASN A 101 -1.26 34.89 22.16
CA ASN A 101 -0.64 36.05 21.50
C ASN A 101 -1.02 36.15 20.01
N TRP A 102 -1.99 35.35 19.55
CA TRP A 102 -2.53 35.33 18.20
C TRP A 102 -4.01 35.68 18.23
#